data_AF-A0A947V5G9-F1
#
_entry.id   AF-A0A947V5G9-F1
#
_cell.length_a   1.000
_cell.length_b   1.000
_cell.length_c   1.000
_cell.angle_alpha   90.00
_cell.angle_beta   90.00
_cell.angle_gamma   90.00
#
_symmetry.space_group_name_H-M   'P 1'
#
loop_
_entity.id
_entity.type
_entity.pdbx_description
1 polymer ?
#
loop_
_entity_poly.entity_id
_entity_poly.type
_entity_poly.pdbx_seq_one_letter_code
_entity_poly.pdbx_strand_id
1 'polypeptide(L)'
;MSNTIASNHAALFPACRRMVADRQWQEFIAFLSPAENPAELAGLLADPAAPFPDAPAYLADLARLELALYRAGQEAASLPAEVEQRTINPSLQLLHSSFSGLPALLGGEDGGQPVPHPEMILVWLDPATGTSLAQAAAQEDLLALKLVAEGIEPRQAATLGELPVGTVLATLERATDKGILLAPPSRIRRDAESFPITEEVEPRFLSAEVFTLQWHITQVCDLHCKHCYD
;
A
#
# COMPACT_ATOMS: atom_id res chain seq x y z
N MET A 1 -1.97 20.54 19.60
CA MET A 1 -2.70 21.33 18.58
C MET A 1 -4.01 20.60 18.34
N SER A 2 -5.12 21.19 18.77
CA SER A 2 -6.44 20.55 18.70
C SER A 2 -6.86 20.41 17.23
N ASN A 3 -6.93 19.18 16.74
CA ASN A 3 -7.40 18.83 15.40
C ASN A 3 -8.92 19.04 15.36
N THR A 4 -9.36 20.25 15.01
CA THR A 4 -10.78 20.54 14.83
C THR A 4 -11.26 19.91 13.52
N ILE A 5 -11.73 18.66 13.58
CA ILE A 5 -12.42 17.96 12.47
C ILE A 5 -13.76 18.61 12.15
N ALA A 6 -14.30 19.40 13.09
CA ALA A 6 -15.65 19.94 13.07
C ALA A 6 -15.99 20.87 11.87
N SER A 7 -15.04 21.22 10.99
CA SER A 7 -15.30 22.20 9.92
C SER A 7 -15.25 21.65 8.49
N ASN A 8 -14.78 20.42 8.23
CA ASN A 8 -14.66 19.96 6.84
C ASN A 8 -14.85 18.45 6.61
N HIS A 9 -15.94 17.88 7.11
CA HIS A 9 -16.33 16.49 6.81
C HIS A 9 -16.42 16.21 5.30
N ALA A 10 -16.71 17.21 4.46
CA ALA A 10 -16.71 17.05 3.00
C ALA A 10 -15.30 16.80 2.42
N ALA A 11 -14.25 17.29 3.09
CA ALA A 11 -12.86 16.97 2.73
C ALA A 11 -12.42 15.62 3.29
N LEU A 12 -13.01 15.15 4.39
CA LEU A 12 -12.72 13.81 4.93
C LEU A 12 -13.44 12.70 4.16
N PHE A 13 -14.65 12.95 3.67
CA PHE A 13 -15.47 11.96 2.96
C PHE A 13 -15.96 12.43 1.58
N PRO A 14 -15.05 12.81 0.66
CA PRO A 14 -15.41 13.33 -0.65
C PRO A 14 -16.21 12.34 -1.53
N ALA A 15 -15.89 11.04 -1.52
CA ALA A 15 -16.62 10.01 -2.27
C ALA A 15 -18.01 9.79 -1.68
N CYS A 16 -18.15 9.69 -0.36
CA CYS A 16 -19.46 9.62 0.30
C CYS A 16 -20.32 10.81 -0.10
N ARG A 17 -19.77 12.03 -0.09
CA ARG A 17 -20.48 13.25 -0.49
C ARG A 17 -21.00 13.19 -1.93
N ARG A 18 -20.24 12.60 -2.87
CA ARG A 18 -20.65 12.45 -4.27
C ARG A 18 -21.78 11.44 -4.45
N MET A 19 -21.85 10.43 -3.60
CA MET A 19 -22.77 9.28 -3.77
C MET A 19 -24.17 9.52 -3.19
N VAL A 20 -24.37 10.59 -2.43
CA VAL A 20 -25.62 10.86 -1.71
C VAL A 20 -26.17 12.26 -2.00
N ALA A 21 -27.49 12.39 -1.97
CA ALA A 21 -28.18 13.67 -2.06
C ALA A 21 -27.96 14.52 -0.79
N ASP A 22 -28.23 15.83 -0.88
CA ASP A 22 -27.96 16.77 0.21
C ASP A 22 -28.65 16.38 1.54
N ARG A 23 -29.89 15.87 1.49
CA ARG A 23 -30.59 15.42 2.71
C ARG A 23 -29.86 14.27 3.40
N GLN A 24 -29.50 13.24 2.63
CA GLN A 24 -28.76 12.07 3.14
C GLN A 24 -27.39 12.48 3.66
N TRP A 25 -26.72 13.43 3.00
CA TRP A 25 -25.45 13.99 3.48
C TRP A 25 -25.61 14.67 4.84
N GLN A 26 -26.64 15.50 5.02
CA GLN A 26 -26.88 16.16 6.32
C GLN A 26 -27.16 15.14 7.43
N GLU A 27 -27.92 14.08 7.14
CA GLU A 27 -28.18 12.99 8.09
C GLU A 27 -26.91 12.23 8.46
N PHE A 28 -26.07 11.93 7.46
CA PHE A 28 -24.76 11.30 7.65
C PHE A 28 -23.83 12.17 8.52
N ILE A 29 -23.75 13.47 8.25
CA ILE A 29 -22.93 14.37 9.08
C ILE A 29 -23.52 14.54 10.48
N ALA A 30 -24.84 14.60 10.63
CA ALA A 30 -25.49 14.66 11.94
C ALA A 30 -25.16 13.41 12.78
N PHE A 31 -25.09 12.22 12.15
CA PHE A 31 -24.65 10.99 12.79
C PHE A 31 -23.19 11.05 13.25
N LEU A 32 -22.29 11.64 12.45
CA LEU A 32 -20.87 11.77 12.78
C LEU A 32 -20.53 12.94 13.71
N SER A 33 -21.42 13.93 13.81
CA SER A 33 -21.21 15.16 14.60
C SER A 33 -20.82 14.97 16.08
N PRO A 34 -21.22 13.89 16.77
CA PRO A 34 -20.74 13.63 18.13
C PRO A 34 -19.24 13.33 18.22
N ALA A 35 -18.56 12.98 17.12
CA ALA A 35 -17.14 12.67 17.12
C ALA A 35 -16.28 13.92 16.95
N GLU A 36 -15.34 14.11 17.86
CA GLU A 36 -14.41 15.25 17.86
C GLU A 36 -13.06 14.91 17.20
N ASN A 37 -12.76 13.61 17.05
CA ASN A 37 -11.48 13.13 16.54
C ASN A 37 -11.66 11.91 15.59
N PRO A 38 -10.61 11.51 14.84
CA PRO A 38 -10.72 10.40 13.90
C PRO A 38 -11.04 9.07 14.58
N ALA A 39 -10.57 8.86 15.82
CA ALA A 39 -10.77 7.61 16.55
C ALA A 39 -12.25 7.38 16.85
N GLU A 40 -12.95 8.42 17.31
CA GLU A 40 -14.40 8.41 17.55
C GLU A 40 -15.19 8.21 16.25
N LEU A 41 -14.79 8.85 15.15
CA LEU A 41 -15.41 8.61 13.83
C LEU A 41 -15.34 7.14 13.43
N ALA A 42 -14.20 6.47 13.64
CA ALA A 42 -14.11 5.04 13.36
C ALA A 42 -14.95 4.20 14.31
N GLY A 43 -15.11 4.62 15.57
CA GLY A 43 -16.01 3.97 16.51
C GLY A 43 -17.46 4.02 16.04
N LEU A 44 -17.92 5.19 15.58
CA LEU A 44 -19.26 5.36 15.01
C LEU A 44 -19.48 4.56 13.73
N LEU A 45 -18.45 4.48 12.87
CA LEU A 45 -18.48 3.74 11.61
C LEU A 45 -18.13 2.25 11.75
N ALA A 46 -17.81 1.76 12.96
CA ALA A 46 -17.35 0.40 13.18
C ALA A 46 -18.41 -0.66 12.84
N ASP A 47 -19.69 -0.31 13.02
CA ASP A 47 -20.81 -1.18 12.68
C ASP A 47 -21.12 -1.08 11.16
N PRO A 48 -20.88 -2.16 10.38
CA PRO A 48 -21.23 -2.18 8.95
C PRO A 48 -22.73 -2.12 8.70
N ALA A 49 -23.56 -2.42 9.72
CA ALA A 49 -25.01 -2.36 9.66
C ALA A 49 -25.58 -1.00 10.10
N ALA A 50 -24.72 0.01 10.32
CA ALA A 50 -25.15 1.36 10.68
C ALA A 50 -26.23 1.85 9.70
N PRO A 51 -27.47 2.11 10.17
CA PRO A 51 -28.57 2.41 9.30
C PRO A 51 -28.47 3.87 8.83
N PHE A 52 -28.24 4.05 7.54
CA PHE A 52 -28.43 5.33 6.86
C PHE A 52 -29.68 5.22 5.99
N PRO A 53 -30.87 5.61 6.49
CA PRO A 53 -32.12 5.49 5.74
C PRO A 53 -31.99 6.17 4.39
N ASP A 54 -32.48 5.51 3.35
CA ASP A 54 -32.47 5.98 1.96
C ASP A 54 -31.07 6.16 1.33
N ALA A 55 -29.96 5.92 2.04
CA ALA A 55 -28.63 6.00 1.46
C ALA A 55 -28.19 4.66 0.83
N PRO A 56 -27.15 4.66 -0.03
CA PRO A 56 -26.58 3.40 -0.54
C PRO A 56 -26.10 2.51 0.61
N ALA A 57 -26.39 1.21 0.55
CA ALA A 57 -26.05 0.26 1.62
C ALA A 57 -24.55 0.14 1.89
N TYR A 58 -23.71 0.51 0.92
CA TYR A 58 -22.25 0.52 1.04
C TYR A 58 -21.67 1.82 1.61
N LEU A 59 -22.50 2.82 1.95
CA LEU A 59 -22.02 4.13 2.40
C LEU A 59 -21.15 4.04 3.66
N ALA A 60 -21.53 3.21 4.63
CA ALA A 60 -20.76 3.01 5.85
C ALA A 60 -19.35 2.46 5.55
N ASP A 61 -19.27 1.49 4.65
CA ASP A 61 -18.00 0.89 4.24
C ASP A 61 -17.12 1.85 3.45
N LEU A 62 -17.74 2.66 2.57
CA LEU A 62 -17.04 3.72 1.85
C LEU A 62 -16.50 4.79 2.82
N ALA A 63 -17.28 5.18 3.82
CA ALA A 63 -16.84 6.11 4.85
C ALA A 63 -15.67 5.57 5.67
N ARG A 64 -15.69 4.27 6.03
CA ARG A 64 -14.56 3.60 6.69
C ARG A 64 -13.31 3.65 5.82
N LEU A 65 -13.45 3.41 4.52
CA LEU A 65 -12.35 3.46 3.56
C LEU A 65 -11.74 4.87 3.46
N GLU A 66 -12.57 5.90 3.31
CA GLU A 66 -12.11 7.29 3.24
C GLU A 66 -11.44 7.76 4.54
N LEU A 67 -11.99 7.36 5.70
CA LEU A 67 -11.37 7.64 6.99
C LEU A 67 -10.00 6.95 7.13
N ALA A 68 -9.87 5.71 6.63
CA ALA A 68 -8.60 4.99 6.63
C ALA A 68 -7.56 5.68 5.73
N LEU A 69 -7.96 6.17 4.55
CA LEU A 69 -7.09 6.95 3.65
C LEU A 69 -6.62 8.25 4.30
N TYR A 70 -7.53 8.97 4.95
CA TYR A 70 -7.19 10.19 5.69
C TYR A 70 -6.15 9.90 6.77
N ARG A 71 -6.35 8.85 7.57
CA ARG A 71 -5.42 8.43 8.64
C ARG A 71 -4.06 8.03 8.10
N ALA A 72 -4.01 7.21 7.06
CA ALA A 72 -2.75 6.83 6.41
C ALA A 72 -1.98 8.08 5.94
N GLY A 73 -2.68 9.10 5.44
CA GLY A 73 -2.09 10.38 5.03
C GLY A 73 -1.52 11.21 6.20
N GLN A 74 -2.06 11.06 7.41
CA GLN A 74 -1.52 11.71 8.62
C GLN A 74 -0.24 11.02 9.12
N GLU A 75 0.03 9.78 8.70
CA GLU A 75 1.18 8.98 9.14
C GLU A 75 2.44 9.19 8.28
N ALA A 76 2.43 10.19 7.39
CA ALA A 76 3.58 10.47 6.52
C ALA A 76 4.87 10.74 7.27
N ALA A 77 4.80 11.45 8.39
CA ALA A 77 5.96 11.75 9.22
C ALA A 77 6.50 10.52 10.00
N SER A 78 5.70 9.45 10.11
CA SER A 78 6.08 8.22 10.82
C SER A 78 6.65 7.14 9.92
N LEU A 79 6.62 7.31 8.59
CA LEU A 79 7.26 6.34 7.69
C LEU A 79 8.79 6.41 7.85
N PRO A 80 9.46 5.27 8.10
CA PRO A 80 10.91 5.23 8.17
C PRO A 80 11.50 5.51 6.79
N ALA A 81 12.49 6.40 6.73
CA ALA A 81 13.19 6.72 5.47
C ALA A 81 13.96 5.51 4.91
N GLU A 82 14.50 4.68 5.80
CA GLU A 82 15.17 3.43 5.46
C GLU A 82 14.80 2.35 6.50
N VAL A 83 14.80 1.09 6.06
CA VAL A 83 14.58 -0.08 6.91
C VAL A 83 15.75 -1.03 6.75
N GLU A 84 16.14 -1.74 7.81
CA GLU A 84 17.26 -2.69 7.75
C GLU A 84 16.85 -4.03 7.12
N GLN A 85 15.57 -4.38 7.28
CA GLN A 85 14.97 -5.63 6.84
C GLN A 85 13.61 -5.34 6.21
N ARG A 86 13.16 -6.25 5.35
CA ARG A 86 11.84 -6.15 4.74
C ARG A 86 10.78 -6.18 5.84
N THR A 87 9.95 -5.15 5.90
CA THR A 87 8.92 -4.98 6.92
C THR A 87 7.61 -4.52 6.29
N ILE A 88 6.51 -4.70 7.00
CA ILE A 88 5.21 -4.16 6.57
C ILE A 88 5.26 -2.64 6.66
N ASN A 89 4.70 -1.95 5.66
CA ASN A 89 4.54 -0.51 5.71
C ASN A 89 3.74 -0.14 6.98
N PRO A 90 4.30 0.66 7.91
CA PRO A 90 3.63 0.98 9.18
C PRO A 90 2.25 1.63 9.02
N SER A 91 2.01 2.33 7.91
CA SER A 91 0.72 2.97 7.60
C SER A 91 -0.32 2.01 7.02
N LEU A 92 0.07 0.77 6.70
CA LEU A 92 -0.80 -0.22 6.09
C LEU A 92 -1.91 -0.63 7.07
N GLN A 93 -3.14 -0.50 6.60
CA GLN A 93 -4.35 -0.96 7.27
C GLN A 93 -5.08 -1.98 6.38
N LEU A 94 -5.61 -3.02 7.02
CA LEU A 94 -6.47 -4.03 6.41
C LEU A 94 -7.92 -3.77 6.80
N LEU A 95 -8.76 -3.42 5.83
CA LEU A 95 -10.18 -3.11 6.03
C LEU A 95 -11.04 -4.25 5.48
N HIS A 96 -11.96 -4.76 6.31
CA HIS A 96 -12.97 -5.71 5.88
C HIS A 96 -14.25 -4.98 5.47
N SER A 97 -14.60 -5.08 4.19
CA SER A 97 -15.85 -4.54 3.65
C SER A 97 -16.83 -5.67 3.36
N SER A 98 -18.12 -5.38 3.51
CA SER A 98 -19.24 -6.21 3.06
C SER A 98 -19.49 -6.08 1.56
N PHE A 99 -18.81 -5.15 0.88
CA PHE A 99 -18.97 -4.84 -0.53
C PHE A 99 -17.65 -4.89 -1.28
N SER A 100 -17.68 -5.36 -2.51
CA SER A 100 -16.52 -5.40 -3.40
C SER A 100 -16.53 -4.22 -4.38
N GLY A 101 -15.35 -3.67 -4.67
CA GLY A 101 -15.19 -2.62 -5.67
C GLY A 101 -15.26 -1.18 -5.12
N LEU A 102 -15.24 -1.00 -3.81
CA LEU A 102 -15.23 0.33 -3.19
C LEU A 102 -14.04 1.22 -3.59
N PRO A 103 -12.79 0.71 -3.72
CA PRO A 103 -11.66 1.55 -4.12
C PRO A 103 -11.87 2.25 -5.48
N ALA A 104 -12.63 1.64 -6.40
CA ALA A 104 -12.92 2.23 -7.69
C ALA A 104 -13.77 3.52 -7.60
N LEU A 105 -14.51 3.72 -6.50
CA LEU A 105 -15.34 4.91 -6.30
C LEU A 105 -14.56 6.15 -5.85
N LEU A 106 -13.32 5.99 -5.39
CA LEU A 106 -12.50 7.06 -4.84
C LEU A 106 -12.14 8.11 -5.90
N GLY A 107 -11.79 7.66 -7.10
CA GLY A 107 -11.33 8.50 -8.22
C GLY A 107 -12.44 9.25 -8.97
N GLY A 108 -13.71 8.94 -8.72
CA GLY A 108 -14.84 9.60 -9.38
C GLY A 108 -15.03 9.22 -10.86
N GLU A 109 -14.26 8.26 -11.38
CA GLU A 109 -14.54 7.60 -12.66
C GLU A 109 -15.69 6.61 -12.49
N ASP A 110 -16.32 6.19 -13.60
CA ASP A 110 -17.38 5.18 -13.66
C ASP A 110 -16.85 3.79 -13.24
N GLY A 111 -16.38 3.66 -12.01
CA GLY A 111 -16.20 2.39 -11.34
C GLY A 111 -17.56 1.71 -11.26
N GLY A 112 -17.60 0.42 -11.59
CA GLY A 112 -18.83 -0.36 -11.51
C GLY A 112 -19.51 -0.23 -10.13
N GLN A 113 -20.82 -0.44 -10.09
CA GLN A 113 -21.54 -0.38 -8.82
C GLN A 113 -20.98 -1.42 -7.83
N PRO A 114 -20.71 -1.04 -6.57
CA PRO A 114 -20.28 -1.99 -5.56
C PRO A 114 -21.26 -3.14 -5.43
N VAL A 115 -20.74 -4.35 -5.33
CA VAL A 115 -21.55 -5.57 -5.21
C VAL A 115 -21.53 -6.02 -3.75
N PRO A 116 -22.67 -6.50 -3.18
CA PRO A 116 -22.70 -7.12 -1.85
C PRO A 116 -21.89 -8.42 -1.81
N HIS A 117 -20.58 -8.30 -1.72
CA HIS A 117 -19.61 -9.38 -1.66
C HIS A 117 -18.47 -8.97 -0.73
N PRO A 118 -18.17 -9.75 0.32
CA PRO A 118 -17.10 -9.40 1.24
C PRO A 118 -15.76 -9.25 0.53
N GLU A 119 -15.05 -8.16 0.81
CA GLU A 119 -13.75 -7.86 0.23
C GLU A 119 -12.80 -7.35 1.31
N MET A 120 -11.53 -7.75 1.21
CA MET A 120 -10.46 -7.19 2.02
C MET A 120 -9.78 -6.09 1.22
N ILE A 121 -9.66 -4.91 1.80
CA ILE A 121 -9.08 -3.73 1.16
C ILE A 121 -7.81 -3.36 1.91
N LEU A 122 -6.73 -3.16 1.17
CA LEU A 122 -5.48 -2.60 1.66
C LEU A 122 -5.55 -1.09 1.55
N VAL A 123 -5.15 -0.38 2.59
CA VAL A 123 -5.01 1.08 2.62
C VAL A 123 -3.65 1.43 3.18
N TRP A 124 -2.84 2.20 2.47
CA TRP A 124 -1.50 2.59 2.93
C TRP A 124 -1.11 3.94 2.36
N LEU A 125 -0.09 4.56 2.96
CA LEU A 125 0.61 5.69 2.39
C LEU A 125 1.73 5.16 1.49
N ASP A 126 1.68 5.50 0.20
CA ASP A 126 2.76 5.17 -0.73
C ASP A 126 4.02 5.97 -0.37
N PRO A 127 5.13 5.30 0.00
CA PRO A 127 6.37 5.98 0.37
C PRO A 127 7.00 6.75 -0.79
N ALA A 128 6.72 6.38 -2.05
CA ALA A 128 7.31 7.04 -3.22
C ALA A 128 6.62 8.38 -3.54
N THR A 129 5.29 8.42 -3.48
CA THR A 129 4.50 9.61 -3.84
C THR A 129 4.03 10.41 -2.63
N GLY A 130 4.05 9.83 -1.43
CA GLY A 130 3.45 10.42 -0.23
C GLY A 130 1.92 10.52 -0.30
N THR A 131 1.28 9.71 -1.15
CA THR A 131 -0.18 9.70 -1.33
C THR A 131 -0.80 8.46 -0.71
N SER A 132 -1.97 8.62 -0.07
CA SER A 132 -2.72 7.47 0.44
C SER A 132 -3.36 6.72 -0.71
N LEU A 133 -3.10 5.41 -0.79
CA LEU A 133 -3.65 4.51 -1.78
C LEU A 133 -4.56 3.49 -1.12
N ALA A 134 -5.51 2.98 -1.90
CA ALA A 134 -6.32 1.84 -1.52
C ALA A 134 -6.53 0.89 -2.70
N GLN A 135 -6.50 -0.41 -2.43
CA GLN A 135 -6.84 -1.43 -3.43
C GLN A 135 -7.46 -2.66 -2.77
N ALA A 136 -8.24 -3.42 -3.55
CA ALA A 136 -8.64 -4.77 -3.14
C ALA A 136 -7.39 -5.63 -2.94
N ALA A 137 -7.33 -6.38 -1.84
CA ALA A 137 -6.19 -7.23 -1.52
C ALA A 137 -6.15 -8.43 -2.47
N ALA A 138 -5.12 -8.52 -3.32
CA ALA A 138 -4.90 -9.74 -4.08
C ALA A 138 -4.36 -10.85 -3.17
N GLN A 139 -4.55 -12.11 -3.58
CA GLN A 139 -4.00 -13.26 -2.82
C GLN A 139 -2.48 -13.15 -2.63
N GLU A 140 -1.78 -12.62 -3.63
CA GLU A 140 -0.33 -12.41 -3.58
C GLU A 140 0.06 -11.36 -2.52
N ASP A 141 -0.72 -10.29 -2.38
CA ASP A 141 -0.47 -9.25 -1.38
C ASP A 141 -0.64 -9.83 0.03
N LEU A 142 -1.71 -10.59 0.26
CA LEU A 142 -1.96 -11.26 1.53
C LEU A 142 -0.90 -12.30 1.87
N LEU A 143 -0.41 -13.03 0.86
CA LEU A 143 0.71 -13.95 1.04
C LEU A 143 1.97 -13.18 1.46
N ALA A 144 2.32 -12.10 0.76
CA ALA A 144 3.49 -11.30 1.09
C ALA A 144 3.42 -10.75 2.53
N LEU A 145 2.26 -10.23 2.93
CA LEU A 145 2.02 -9.74 4.30
C LEU A 145 2.17 -10.85 5.34
N LYS A 146 1.60 -12.03 5.10
CA LYS A 146 1.71 -13.17 6.01
C LYS A 146 3.17 -13.61 6.18
N LEU A 147 3.93 -13.69 5.08
CA LEU A 147 5.33 -14.11 5.13
C LEU A 147 6.17 -13.17 6.01
N VAL A 148 5.99 -11.86 5.86
CA VAL A 148 6.72 -10.87 6.66
C VAL A 148 6.22 -10.82 8.10
N ALA A 149 4.90 -10.83 8.33
CA ALA A 149 4.31 -10.77 9.67
C ALA A 149 4.70 -11.97 10.54
N GLU A 150 4.77 -13.16 9.94
CA GLU A 150 5.06 -14.42 10.65
C GLU A 150 6.55 -14.82 10.58
N GLY A 151 7.39 -14.02 9.91
CA GLY A 151 8.82 -14.33 9.75
C GLY A 151 9.08 -15.65 8.99
N ILE A 152 8.23 -15.96 8.00
CA ILE A 152 8.34 -17.20 7.23
C ILE A 152 9.40 -17.03 6.15
N GLU A 153 10.40 -17.91 6.17
CA GLU A 153 11.47 -17.92 5.17
C GLU A 153 10.93 -18.27 3.76
N PRO A 154 11.33 -17.55 2.70
CA PRO A 154 10.81 -17.79 1.34
C PRO A 154 10.98 -19.24 0.84
N ARG A 155 12.06 -19.91 1.24
CA ARG A 155 12.31 -21.33 0.88
C ARG A 155 11.35 -22.28 1.59
N GLN A 156 10.98 -21.98 2.83
CA GLN A 156 10.00 -22.75 3.58
C GLN A 156 8.61 -22.58 2.96
N ALA A 157 8.22 -21.34 2.66
CA ALA A 157 6.95 -21.04 1.99
C ALA A 157 6.85 -21.72 0.61
N ALA A 158 7.93 -21.67 -0.18
CA ALA A 158 8.02 -22.36 -1.47
C ALA A 158 7.81 -23.88 -1.34
N THR A 159 8.42 -24.49 -0.32
CA THR A 159 8.29 -25.93 -0.06
C THR A 159 6.86 -26.30 0.36
N LEU A 160 6.26 -25.53 1.27
CA LEU A 160 4.90 -25.77 1.76
C LEU A 160 3.83 -25.55 0.69
N GLY A 161 4.02 -24.55 -0.16
CA GLY A 161 3.09 -24.22 -1.24
C GLY A 161 3.31 -25.01 -2.54
N GLU A 162 4.34 -25.87 -2.58
CA GLU A 162 4.77 -26.56 -3.81
C GLU A 162 5.06 -25.58 -4.97
N LEU A 163 5.63 -24.42 -4.66
CA LEU A 163 5.95 -23.35 -5.61
C LEU A 163 7.46 -23.21 -5.82
N PRO A 164 7.92 -22.73 -6.99
CA PRO A 164 9.29 -22.28 -7.15
C PRO A 164 9.60 -21.14 -6.17
N VAL A 165 10.76 -21.18 -5.52
CA VAL A 165 11.18 -20.10 -4.60
C VAL A 165 11.23 -18.73 -5.29
N GLY A 166 11.56 -18.69 -6.58
CA GLY A 166 11.53 -17.46 -7.37
C GLY A 166 10.14 -16.80 -7.43
N THR A 167 9.06 -17.59 -7.43
CA THR A 167 7.69 -17.07 -7.38
C THR A 167 7.41 -16.38 -6.06
N VAL A 168 7.82 -16.98 -4.93
CA VAL A 168 7.66 -16.40 -3.59
C VAL A 168 8.45 -15.10 -3.45
N LEU A 169 9.70 -15.09 -3.93
CA LEU A 169 10.53 -13.89 -3.94
C LEU A 169 9.91 -12.77 -4.79
N ALA A 170 9.40 -13.11 -5.98
CA ALA A 170 8.74 -12.14 -6.85
C ALA A 170 7.44 -11.59 -6.25
N THR A 171 6.69 -12.39 -5.49
CA THR A 171 5.52 -11.91 -4.73
C THR A 171 5.91 -10.87 -3.68
N LEU A 172 6.98 -11.11 -2.94
CA LEU A 172 7.49 -10.13 -1.97
C LEU A 172 7.98 -8.85 -2.66
N GLU A 173 8.63 -8.98 -3.82
CA GLU A 173 9.11 -7.82 -4.60
C GLU A 173 7.95 -6.98 -5.11
N ARG A 174 6.91 -7.59 -5.71
CA ARG A 174 5.71 -6.87 -6.16
C ARG A 174 5.03 -6.13 -5.02
N ALA A 175 4.99 -6.70 -3.82
CA ALA A 175 4.43 -6.03 -2.65
C ALA A 175 5.31 -4.85 -2.17
N THR A 176 6.64 -4.94 -2.33
CA THR A 176 7.56 -3.82 -2.12
C THR A 176 7.36 -2.72 -3.17
N ASP A 177 7.25 -3.06 -4.45
CA ASP A 177 7.02 -2.10 -5.54
C ASP A 177 5.72 -1.32 -5.37
N LYS A 178 4.68 -1.98 -4.84
CA LYS A 178 3.40 -1.34 -4.49
C LYS A 178 3.49 -0.41 -3.27
N GLY A 179 4.58 -0.46 -2.50
CA GLY A 179 4.73 0.25 -1.23
C GLY A 179 3.97 -0.39 -0.06
N ILE A 180 3.44 -1.61 -0.22
CA ILE A 180 2.76 -2.37 0.85
C ILE A 180 3.79 -2.91 1.85
N LEU A 181 4.95 -3.32 1.33
CA LEU A 181 6.14 -3.67 2.11
C LEU A 181 7.21 -2.60 1.91
N LEU A 182 7.97 -2.32 2.97
CA LEU A 182 9.21 -1.56 2.88
C LEU A 182 10.38 -2.54 2.78
N ALA A 183 11.38 -2.22 1.96
CA ALA A 183 12.58 -3.01 1.82
C ALA A 183 13.83 -2.14 2.05
N PRO A 184 14.93 -2.73 2.54
CA PRO A 184 16.19 -2.03 2.61
C PRO A 184 16.62 -1.57 1.22
N PRO A 185 17.30 -0.43 1.10
CA PRO A 185 17.88 -0.02 -0.17
C PRO A 185 18.85 -1.08 -0.67
N SER A 186 18.93 -1.22 -2.01
CA SER A 186 19.90 -2.12 -2.61
C SER A 186 21.31 -1.81 -2.12
N ARG A 187 22.03 -2.87 -1.74
CA ARG A 187 23.45 -2.81 -1.37
C ARG A 187 24.38 -2.76 -2.58
N ILE A 188 23.84 -2.91 -3.78
CA ILE A 188 24.60 -2.74 -5.03
C ILE A 188 24.70 -1.24 -5.27
N ARG A 189 25.58 -0.57 -4.51
CA ARG A 189 25.80 0.87 -4.57
C ARG A 189 27.22 1.21 -4.97
N ARG A 190 27.38 2.36 -5.64
CA ARG A 190 28.70 2.94 -5.89
C ARG A 190 29.26 3.46 -4.57
N ASP A 191 30.47 3.03 -4.25
CA ASP A 191 31.22 3.52 -3.11
C ASP A 191 31.75 4.93 -3.39
N ALA A 192 31.52 5.85 -2.45
CA ALA A 192 31.92 7.26 -2.59
C ALA A 192 33.44 7.44 -2.54
N GLU A 193 34.17 6.54 -1.88
CA GLU A 193 35.64 6.58 -1.87
C GLU A 193 36.23 6.15 -3.22
N SER A 194 35.59 5.19 -3.88
CA SER A 194 36.02 4.64 -5.17
C SER A 194 35.48 5.39 -6.39
N PHE A 195 34.33 6.07 -6.25
CA PHE A 195 33.68 6.84 -7.31
C PHE A 195 33.25 8.20 -6.75
N PRO A 196 33.88 9.32 -7.16
CA PRO A 196 33.54 10.64 -6.61
C PRO A 196 32.08 11.00 -6.95
N ILE A 197 31.23 10.99 -5.93
CA ILE A 197 29.83 11.38 -6.03
C ILE A 197 29.78 12.90 -5.89
N THR A 198 29.47 13.60 -6.98
CA THR A 198 29.21 15.04 -6.96
C THR A 198 27.74 15.28 -6.59
N GLU A 199 27.42 16.49 -6.10
CA GLU A 199 26.02 16.89 -5.79
C GLU A 199 25.08 16.82 -7.01
N GLU A 200 25.65 16.80 -8.23
CA GLU A 200 24.91 16.69 -9.49
C GLU A 200 24.40 15.26 -9.76
N VAL A 201 24.93 14.23 -9.08
CA VAL A 201 24.52 12.84 -9.30
C VAL A 201 23.28 12.53 -8.48
N GLU A 202 22.16 12.30 -9.18
CA GLU A 202 20.92 11.95 -8.50
C GLU A 202 21.05 10.63 -7.71
N PRO A 203 20.53 10.56 -6.46
CA PRO A 203 20.69 9.39 -5.59
C PRO A 203 20.25 8.06 -6.20
N ARG A 204 19.23 8.08 -7.07
CA ARG A 204 18.74 6.88 -7.77
C ARG A 204 19.79 6.20 -8.66
N PHE A 205 20.78 6.95 -9.15
CA PHE A 205 21.88 6.39 -9.97
C PHE A 205 23.01 5.80 -9.15
N LEU A 206 22.96 5.95 -7.82
CA LEU A 206 23.98 5.43 -6.92
C LEU A 206 23.73 3.98 -6.54
N SER A 207 22.51 3.46 -6.73
CA SER A 207 22.11 2.07 -6.47
C SER A 207 21.54 1.38 -7.71
N ALA A 208 21.81 0.08 -7.85
CA ALA A 208 21.16 -0.78 -8.84
C ALA A 208 20.22 -1.78 -8.15
N GLU A 209 19.01 -1.93 -8.66
CA GLU A 209 18.04 -2.93 -8.15
C GLU A 209 18.43 -4.36 -8.55
N VAL A 210 18.98 -4.50 -9.76
CA VAL A 210 19.36 -5.80 -10.33
C VAL A 210 20.79 -5.74 -10.84
N PHE A 211 21.53 -6.83 -10.62
CA PHE A 211 22.77 -7.11 -11.33
C PHE A 211 22.64 -8.42 -12.08
N THR A 212 23.18 -8.47 -13.29
CA THR A 212 23.18 -9.69 -14.10
C THR A 212 24.59 -10.26 -14.15
N LEU A 213 24.74 -11.53 -13.78
CA LEU A 213 25.97 -12.28 -13.98
C LEU A 213 25.89 -13.03 -15.30
N GLN A 214 26.71 -12.64 -16.27
CA GLN A 214 26.91 -13.39 -17.50
C GLN A 214 28.16 -14.27 -17.35
N TRP A 215 27.94 -15.58 -17.21
CA TRP A 215 29.04 -16.54 -17.11
C TRP A 215 29.26 -17.20 -18.47
N HIS A 216 30.43 -16.95 -19.06
CA HIS A 216 30.91 -17.73 -20.20
C HIS A 216 31.63 -18.96 -19.68
N ILE A 217 30.90 -20.06 -19.49
CA ILE A 217 31.49 -21.34 -19.12
C ILE A 217 31.98 -22.02 -20.40
N THR A 218 33.19 -21.67 -20.84
CA THR A 218 33.84 -22.35 -21.96
C THR A 218 34.93 -23.27 -21.43
N GLN A 219 34.89 -24.54 -21.80
CA GLN A 219 35.89 -25.57 -21.42
C GLN A 219 37.28 -25.35 -22.10
N VAL A 220 37.52 -24.18 -22.73
CA VAL A 220 38.68 -23.93 -23.59
C VAL A 220 39.24 -22.50 -23.45
N CYS A 221 38.84 -21.72 -22.44
CA CYS A 221 39.31 -20.33 -22.31
C CYS A 221 40.31 -20.16 -21.17
N ASP A 222 41.58 -20.41 -21.48
CA ASP A 222 42.74 -20.19 -20.60
C ASP A 222 43.08 -18.69 -20.46
N LEU A 223 42.10 -17.78 -20.44
CA LEU A 223 42.28 -16.32 -20.34
C LEU A 223 43.15 -15.68 -21.45
N HIS A 224 43.44 -16.39 -22.55
CA HIS A 224 44.20 -15.87 -23.70
C HIS A 224 43.32 -15.45 -24.90
N CYS A 225 41.99 -15.50 -24.79
CA CYS A 225 41.11 -15.12 -25.89
C CYS A 225 40.98 -13.60 -26.00
N LYS A 226 41.50 -13.05 -27.09
CA LYS A 226 41.43 -11.62 -27.46
C LYS A 226 40.02 -11.08 -27.75
N HIS A 227 38.99 -11.93 -27.81
CA HIS A 227 37.66 -11.58 -28.32
C HIS A 227 36.51 -11.77 -27.32
N CYS A 228 36.79 -11.82 -26.02
CA CYS A 228 35.69 -11.84 -25.04
C CYS A 228 35.10 -10.46 -24.77
N TYR A 229 35.74 -9.39 -25.24
CA TYR A 229 35.25 -8.00 -25.24
C TYR A 229 35.90 -7.21 -26.40
N ASP A 230 35.61 -7.61 -27.64
CA ASP A 230 35.69 -6.72 -28.81
C ASP A 230 34.28 -6.56 -29.41
#